data_AF-A0A2V9YBV6-F1
#
_entry.id   AF-A0A2V9YBV6-F1
#
_cell.length_a   1.000
_cell.length_b   1.000
_cell.length_c   1.000
_cell.angle_alpha   90.00
_cell.angle_beta   90.00
_cell.angle_gamma   90.00
#
_symmetry.space_group_name_H-M   'P 1'
#
loop_
_entity.id
_entity.type
_entity.pdbx_description
1 polymer ?
#
loop_
_entity_poly.entity_id
_entity_poly.type
_entity_poly.pdbx_seq_one_letter_code
_entity_poly.pdbx_strand_id
1 'polypeptide(L)'
;MTQFAGFAKPHTLTLDLGDPYKGGPLWLLMHGEIEYFTANSMYAAAQSKLEPIAPYVEALGNDGTWKRVMDDMGFPAGGPRTMTGDLTRKLPLGTKKIRITTNLQVYWDSILISRTEQSPSYSVTPVPLLHADLDFHGYPYKIEGTPPGNVHYIYEKNSATGPYTRPQGTYTRYGDVLPLLTATDDKLAVFGSGDEVRLDFDPSNLPPLPQGWVRDYFFAANGYEKDMDFYAAEGNYVAPLPFLSMGGYPYTPKKSFPLDDAHVNYLLEYNTRHMSGNEQRGYWFDYGESRQP
;
A
#
# COMPACT_ATOMS: atom_id res chain seq x y z
N MET A 1 22.45 9.11 -3.60
CA MET A 1 21.15 9.78 -3.45
C MET A 1 20.99 10.82 -4.55
N THR A 2 19.75 11.06 -5.01
CA THR A 2 19.44 12.24 -5.83
C THR A 2 18.92 13.36 -4.94
N GLN A 3 18.56 14.49 -5.52
CA GLN A 3 17.90 15.60 -4.83
C GLN A 3 16.37 15.40 -4.68
N PHE A 4 15.80 14.37 -5.33
CA PHE A 4 14.36 14.09 -5.29
C PHE A 4 14.09 12.97 -4.28
N ALA A 5 13.21 13.23 -3.32
CA ALA A 5 12.81 12.23 -2.32
C ALA A 5 12.26 10.96 -2.99
N GLY A 6 12.68 9.80 -2.48
CA GLY A 6 12.34 8.49 -3.02
C GLY A 6 13.14 8.05 -4.26
N PHE A 7 14.07 8.88 -4.75
CA PHE A 7 14.93 8.56 -5.90
C PHE A 7 16.42 8.48 -5.51
N ALA A 8 17.06 7.42 -5.99
CA ALA A 8 18.49 7.20 -5.99
C ALA A 8 19.07 7.27 -7.42
N LYS A 9 20.41 7.28 -7.52
CA LYS A 9 21.04 7.01 -8.82
C LYS A 9 20.69 5.56 -9.21
N PRO A 10 20.55 5.23 -10.51
CA PRO A 10 20.37 3.84 -10.93
C PRO A 10 21.42 2.95 -10.27
N HIS A 11 20.95 1.87 -9.65
CA HIS A 11 21.80 0.94 -8.92
C HIS A 11 21.29 -0.47 -9.13
N THR A 12 22.20 -1.42 -8.96
CA THR A 12 21.98 -2.82 -9.27
C THR A 12 22.47 -3.69 -8.12
N LEU A 13 21.61 -4.58 -7.66
CA LEU A 13 21.97 -5.68 -6.77
C LEU A 13 22.13 -6.96 -7.61
N THR A 14 23.33 -7.56 -7.60
CA THR A 14 23.55 -8.87 -8.23
C THR A 14 23.42 -9.96 -7.18
N LEU A 15 22.52 -10.91 -7.41
CA LEU A 15 22.31 -12.07 -6.55
C LEU A 15 22.90 -13.31 -7.21
N ASP A 16 23.63 -14.10 -6.43
CA ASP A 16 24.01 -15.46 -6.79
C ASP A 16 22.92 -16.42 -6.27
N LEU A 17 22.37 -17.24 -7.16
CA LEU A 17 21.32 -18.20 -6.84
C LEU A 17 21.85 -19.47 -6.16
N GLY A 18 23.18 -19.59 -6.03
CA GLY A 18 23.91 -20.77 -5.60
C GLY A 18 23.83 -21.85 -6.68
N ASP A 19 22.74 -22.61 -6.65
CA ASP A 19 22.45 -23.64 -7.64
C ASP A 19 21.91 -23.04 -8.95
N PRO A 20 22.31 -23.59 -10.11
CA PRO A 20 21.75 -23.19 -11.38
C PRO A 20 20.25 -23.46 -11.39
N TYR A 21 19.47 -22.56 -11.97
CA TYR A 21 18.03 -22.75 -12.14
C TYR A 21 17.74 -23.96 -13.04
N LYS A 22 16.98 -24.93 -12.54
CA LYS A 22 16.67 -26.21 -13.22
C LYS A 22 15.23 -26.28 -13.76
N GLY A 23 14.50 -25.16 -13.73
CA GLY A 23 13.05 -25.14 -13.90
C GLY A 23 12.32 -25.23 -12.55
N GLY A 24 11.00 -25.11 -12.59
CA GLY A 24 10.15 -25.18 -11.40
C GLY A 24 10.04 -23.87 -10.61
N PRO A 25 9.56 -23.94 -9.35
CA PRO A 25 9.38 -22.79 -8.48
C PRO A 25 10.68 -22.03 -8.21
N LEU A 26 10.61 -20.71 -8.26
CA LEU A 26 11.68 -19.85 -7.79
C LEU A 26 11.09 -18.53 -7.28
N TRP A 27 11.14 -18.34 -5.96
CA TRP A 27 10.61 -17.17 -5.29
C TRP A 27 11.73 -16.45 -4.56
N LEU A 28 11.76 -15.13 -4.70
CA LEU A 28 12.54 -14.26 -3.83
C LEU A 28 11.64 -13.84 -2.67
N LEU A 29 12.07 -14.07 -1.44
CA LEU A 29 11.46 -13.52 -0.23
C LEU A 29 12.33 -12.34 0.19
N MET A 30 11.85 -11.13 -0.06
CA MET A 30 12.65 -9.92 0.01
C MET A 30 12.16 -9.05 1.15
N HIS A 31 12.92 -9.01 2.24
CA HIS A 31 12.67 -8.11 3.35
C HIS A 31 13.38 -6.78 3.11
N GLY A 32 12.63 -5.69 3.28
CA GLY A 32 13.17 -4.35 3.12
C GLY A 32 12.11 -3.29 3.29
N GLU A 33 12.48 -2.08 2.92
CA GLU A 33 11.65 -0.88 3.01
C GLU A 33 12.02 0.10 1.90
N ILE A 34 11.17 1.10 1.70
CA ILE A 34 11.36 2.14 0.69
C ILE A 34 11.16 3.51 1.33
N GLU A 35 12.05 4.44 1.02
CA GLU A 35 11.73 5.86 1.20
C GLU A 35 10.84 6.27 0.01
N TYR A 36 9.60 6.65 0.29
CA TYR A 36 8.64 6.94 -0.77
C TYR A 36 8.95 8.23 -1.52
N PHE A 37 8.70 8.20 -2.82
CA PHE A 37 8.48 9.42 -3.57
C PHE A 37 7.07 9.97 -3.26
N THR A 38 6.89 11.27 -3.44
CA THR A 38 5.60 11.97 -3.34
C THR A 38 5.22 12.53 -4.70
N ALA A 39 3.97 12.96 -4.91
CA ALA A 39 3.62 13.60 -6.19
C ALA A 39 4.52 14.83 -6.48
N ASN A 40 4.88 15.61 -5.46
CA ASN A 40 5.86 16.69 -5.56
C ASN A 40 7.23 16.20 -6.06
N SER A 41 7.79 15.13 -5.46
CA SER A 41 9.13 14.66 -5.85
C SER A 41 9.11 14.01 -7.24
N MET A 42 8.03 13.30 -7.60
CA MET A 42 7.81 12.77 -8.94
C MET A 42 7.71 13.89 -9.99
N TYR A 43 6.92 14.92 -9.72
CA TYR A 43 6.77 16.06 -10.63
C TYR A 43 8.11 16.77 -10.87
N ALA A 44 8.86 17.03 -9.80
CA ALA A 44 10.19 17.64 -9.89
C ALA A 44 11.20 16.76 -10.64
N ALA A 45 11.18 15.43 -10.43
CA ALA A 45 12.02 14.48 -11.15
C ALA A 45 11.70 14.47 -12.65
N ALA A 46 10.42 14.45 -13.01
CA ALA A 46 9.96 14.47 -14.41
C ALA A 46 10.40 15.74 -15.15
N GLN A 47 10.39 16.91 -14.49
CA GLN A 47 10.95 18.15 -15.07
C GLN A 47 12.44 18.04 -15.40
N SER A 48 13.16 17.15 -14.72
CA SER A 48 14.56 16.82 -14.98
C SER A 48 14.74 15.59 -15.88
N LYS A 49 13.66 15.09 -16.49
CA LYS A 49 13.62 13.88 -17.33
C LYS A 49 14.06 12.62 -16.60
N LEU A 50 13.89 12.59 -15.28
CA LEU A 50 14.11 11.41 -14.45
C LEU A 50 12.76 10.74 -14.21
N GLU A 51 12.63 9.51 -14.71
CA GLU A 51 11.45 8.66 -14.51
C GLU A 51 11.72 7.60 -13.45
N PRO A 52 10.71 7.15 -12.68
CA PRO A 52 10.86 6.02 -11.77
C PRO A 52 11.08 4.73 -12.56
N ILE A 53 12.03 3.92 -12.10
CA ILE A 53 12.34 2.61 -12.64
C ILE A 53 11.97 1.61 -11.57
N ALA A 54 10.80 0.99 -11.70
CA ALA A 54 10.41 -0.11 -10.84
C ALA A 54 11.51 -1.21 -10.84
N PRO A 55 11.76 -1.89 -9.70
CA PRO A 55 12.78 -2.93 -9.65
C PRO A 55 12.51 -4.01 -10.68
N TYR A 56 13.40 -4.10 -11.66
CA TYR A 56 13.32 -5.10 -12.71
C TYR A 56 14.39 -6.15 -12.54
N VAL A 57 14.15 -7.33 -13.12
CA VAL A 57 15.06 -8.47 -13.01
C VAL A 57 15.67 -8.82 -14.36
N GLU A 58 16.98 -9.02 -14.36
CA GLU A 58 17.74 -9.60 -15.46
C GLU A 58 18.40 -10.91 -15.03
N ALA A 59 18.48 -11.87 -15.95
CA ALA A 59 19.17 -13.13 -15.77
C ALA A 59 20.46 -13.15 -16.58
N LEU A 60 21.55 -13.64 -15.98
CA LEU A 60 22.77 -13.93 -16.72
C LEU A 60 22.58 -15.22 -17.54
N GLY A 61 22.65 -15.08 -18.86
CA GLY A 61 22.63 -16.19 -19.80
C GLY A 61 23.96 -16.95 -19.86
N ASN A 62 23.91 -18.15 -20.45
CA ASN A 62 25.10 -18.98 -20.68
C ASN A 62 26.11 -18.33 -21.66
N ASP A 63 25.63 -17.39 -22.47
CA ASP A 63 26.42 -16.55 -23.39
C ASP A 63 27.14 -15.40 -22.67
N GLY A 64 26.96 -15.25 -21.35
CA GLY A 64 27.54 -14.17 -20.56
C GLY A 64 26.78 -12.84 -20.65
N THR A 65 25.62 -12.81 -21.31
CA THR A 65 24.81 -11.59 -21.47
C THR A 65 23.67 -11.53 -20.45
N TRP A 66 23.32 -10.31 -20.02
CA TRP A 66 22.16 -10.07 -19.16
C TRP A 66 20.91 -9.93 -20.01
N LYS A 67 19.83 -10.64 -19.65
CA LYS A 67 18.54 -10.61 -20.35
C LYS A 67 17.44 -10.25 -19.37
N ARG A 68 16.63 -9.25 -19.71
CA ARG A 68 15.43 -8.87 -18.94
C ARG A 68 14.45 -10.04 -18.89
N VAL A 69 14.06 -10.45 -17.68
CA VAL A 69 13.15 -11.58 -17.41
C VAL A 69 11.88 -11.16 -16.65
N MET A 70 11.87 -9.96 -16.09
CA MET A 70 10.73 -9.38 -15.39
C MET A 70 10.88 -7.87 -15.42
N ASP A 71 9.83 -7.17 -15.89
CA ASP A 71 9.89 -5.72 -16.07
C ASP A 71 9.61 -4.91 -14.81
N ASP A 72 8.80 -5.49 -13.93
CA ASP A 72 8.43 -4.92 -12.65
C ASP A 72 8.24 -6.09 -11.66
N MET A 73 9.07 -6.12 -10.62
CA MET A 73 9.00 -7.07 -9.52
C MET A 73 8.18 -6.55 -8.34
N GLY A 74 7.81 -5.25 -8.36
CA GLY A 74 7.35 -4.51 -7.21
C GLY A 74 8.49 -4.08 -6.28
N PHE A 75 8.12 -3.48 -5.16
CA PHE A 75 9.00 -3.04 -4.08
C PHE A 75 8.26 -3.15 -2.72
N PRO A 76 8.97 -3.19 -1.58
CA PRO A 76 8.34 -3.34 -0.26
C PRO A 76 7.60 -2.04 0.09
N ALA A 77 6.31 -2.02 -0.24
CA ALA A 77 5.47 -0.84 -0.11
C ALA A 77 5.15 -0.53 1.36
N GLY A 78 5.79 0.47 1.95
CA GLY A 78 5.56 0.97 3.30
C GLY A 78 6.82 0.90 4.15
N GLY A 79 6.63 0.80 5.47
CA GLY A 79 7.71 0.42 6.38
C GLY A 79 8.16 -1.04 6.21
N PRO A 80 9.15 -1.49 7.00
CA PRO A 80 9.82 -2.79 6.86
C PRO A 80 8.85 -3.97 6.70
N ARG A 81 8.95 -4.68 5.58
CA ARG A 81 8.10 -5.83 5.28
C ARG A 81 8.74 -6.77 4.27
N THR A 82 8.22 -7.99 4.24
CA THR A 82 8.61 -8.98 3.25
C THR A 82 7.66 -8.93 2.06
N MET A 83 8.21 -8.72 0.87
CA MET A 83 7.52 -8.92 -0.40
C MET A 83 8.01 -10.18 -1.10
N THR A 84 7.27 -10.64 -2.10
CA THR A 84 7.62 -11.82 -2.88
C THR A 84 7.85 -11.49 -4.35
N GLY A 85 9.00 -11.88 -4.90
CA GLY A 85 9.29 -11.83 -6.33
C GLY A 85 9.17 -13.21 -6.97
N ASP A 86 8.11 -13.47 -7.75
CA ASP A 86 7.92 -14.75 -8.43
C ASP A 86 8.73 -14.83 -9.74
N LEU A 87 9.80 -15.62 -9.74
CA LEU A 87 10.63 -15.91 -10.91
C LEU A 87 10.36 -17.30 -11.49
N THR A 88 9.32 -17.99 -11.02
CA THR A 88 8.92 -19.31 -11.49
C THR A 88 8.71 -19.30 -13.01
N ARG A 89 9.47 -20.14 -13.71
CA ARG A 89 9.46 -20.25 -15.19
C ARG A 89 9.84 -18.97 -15.95
N LYS A 90 10.42 -17.96 -15.29
CA LYS A 90 10.86 -16.70 -15.93
C LYS A 90 12.35 -16.71 -16.29
N LEU A 91 13.15 -17.57 -15.65
CA LEU A 91 14.59 -17.64 -15.90
C LEU A 91 14.95 -18.67 -16.97
N PRO A 92 15.98 -18.42 -17.80
CA PRO A 92 16.62 -19.46 -18.61
C PRO A 92 17.16 -20.61 -17.75
N LEU A 93 17.11 -21.83 -18.28
CA LEU A 93 17.74 -22.98 -17.63
C LEU A 93 19.25 -22.77 -17.50
N GLY A 94 19.80 -23.11 -16.34
CA GLY A 94 21.22 -22.93 -16.03
C GLY A 94 21.59 -21.58 -15.42
N THR A 95 20.68 -20.59 -15.40
CA THR A 95 20.94 -19.28 -14.79
C THR A 95 21.39 -19.44 -13.33
N LYS A 96 22.54 -18.85 -13.01
CA LYS A 96 23.11 -18.80 -11.65
C LYS A 96 23.11 -17.42 -11.02
N LYS A 97 23.03 -16.36 -11.84
CA LYS A 97 23.08 -14.99 -11.35
C LYS A 97 21.92 -14.21 -11.93
N ILE A 98 21.29 -13.42 -11.06
CA ILE A 98 20.28 -12.44 -11.45
C ILE A 98 20.72 -11.06 -10.99
N ARG A 99 20.20 -10.03 -11.63
CA ARG A 99 20.36 -8.63 -11.25
C ARG A 99 19.01 -8.01 -11.02
N ILE A 100 18.89 -7.25 -9.94
CA ILE A 100 17.75 -6.40 -9.65
C ILE A 100 18.24 -4.97 -9.81
N THR A 101 17.62 -4.19 -10.71
CA THR A 101 18.02 -2.82 -10.98
C THR A 101 16.85 -1.87 -10.82
N THR A 102 17.09 -0.73 -10.18
CA THR A 102 16.10 0.32 -9.95
C THR A 102 16.81 1.66 -9.76
N ASN A 103 16.04 2.75 -9.78
CA ASN A 103 16.48 4.05 -9.27
C ASN A 103 15.62 4.52 -8.07
N LEU A 104 14.74 3.67 -7.55
CA LEU A 104 13.97 3.96 -6.35
C LEU A 104 14.85 3.83 -5.10
N GLN A 105 14.61 4.64 -4.09
CA GLN A 105 15.35 4.58 -2.83
C GLN A 105 14.86 3.41 -1.96
N VAL A 106 15.26 2.20 -2.34
CA VAL A 106 14.91 0.95 -1.66
C VAL A 106 16.08 0.47 -0.81
N TYR A 107 15.77 0.05 0.41
CA TYR A 107 16.70 -0.55 1.35
C TYR A 107 16.35 -2.03 1.50
N TRP A 108 17.17 -2.89 0.88
CA TRP A 108 17.07 -4.33 1.03
C TRP A 108 17.85 -4.79 2.26
N ASP A 109 17.16 -5.42 3.21
CA ASP A 109 17.78 -5.99 4.40
C ASP A 109 18.20 -7.46 4.14
N SER A 110 17.27 -8.27 3.65
CA SER A 110 17.55 -9.68 3.34
C SER A 110 16.75 -10.17 2.14
N ILE A 111 17.37 -11.05 1.35
CA ILE A 111 16.72 -11.71 0.21
C ILE A 111 17.00 -13.20 0.30
N LEU A 112 15.95 -13.97 0.56
CA LEU A 112 16.00 -15.42 0.60
C LEU A 112 15.48 -16.01 -0.71
N ILE A 113 16.06 -17.14 -1.12
CA ILE A 113 15.65 -17.85 -2.33
C ILE A 113 14.88 -19.10 -1.91
N SER A 114 13.62 -19.18 -2.31
CA SER A 114 12.79 -20.37 -2.13
C SER A 114 12.60 -21.08 -3.46
N ARG A 115 12.90 -22.38 -3.46
CA ARG A 115 12.64 -23.31 -4.58
C ARG A 115 11.57 -24.34 -4.23
N THR A 116 10.89 -24.11 -3.13
CA THR A 116 9.89 -25.03 -2.60
C THR A 116 8.69 -25.05 -3.52
N GLU A 117 8.24 -26.27 -3.87
CA GLU A 117 6.96 -26.47 -4.52
C GLU A 117 5.85 -25.81 -3.71
N GLN A 118 5.07 -24.97 -4.36
CA GLN A 118 3.95 -24.29 -3.75
C GLN A 118 2.77 -25.27 -3.70
N SER A 119 2.90 -26.29 -2.83
CA SER A 119 1.80 -27.19 -2.48
C SER A 119 1.11 -26.61 -1.24
N PRO A 120 -0.18 -26.24 -1.31
CA PRO A 120 -0.86 -25.63 -0.19
C PRO A 120 -0.93 -26.63 0.96
N SER A 121 -0.17 -26.36 2.01
CA SER A 121 -0.26 -27.00 3.34
C SER A 121 -0.88 -26.03 4.34
N TYR A 122 -1.82 -25.20 3.87
CA TYR A 122 -2.55 -24.24 4.68
C TYR A 122 -4.05 -24.31 4.37
N SER A 123 -4.85 -23.83 5.31
CA SER A 123 -6.30 -23.67 5.15
C SER A 123 -6.63 -22.21 5.42
N VAL A 124 -7.35 -21.57 4.49
CA VAL A 124 -7.85 -20.21 4.67
C VAL A 124 -9.31 -20.32 5.09
N THR A 125 -9.62 -19.75 6.25
CA THR A 125 -11.00 -19.62 6.74
C THR A 125 -11.32 -18.14 6.84
N PRO A 126 -12.32 -17.63 6.09
CA PRO A 126 -12.79 -16.26 6.28
C PRO A 126 -13.28 -16.06 7.71
N VAL A 127 -12.83 -14.99 8.36
CA VAL A 127 -13.35 -14.56 9.65
C VAL A 127 -14.39 -13.48 9.38
N PRO A 128 -15.67 -13.65 9.77
CA PRO A 128 -16.69 -12.65 9.52
C PRO A 128 -16.33 -11.31 10.20
N LEU A 129 -16.49 -10.22 9.46
CA LEU A 129 -16.45 -8.87 10.03
C LEU A 129 -17.73 -8.64 10.83
N LEU A 130 -17.60 -8.32 12.11
CA LEU A 130 -18.69 -8.19 13.06
C LEU A 130 -19.08 -6.72 13.28
N HIS A 131 -18.09 -5.84 13.44
CA HIS A 131 -18.30 -4.40 13.61
C HIS A 131 -17.32 -3.63 12.73
N ALA A 132 -17.80 -2.49 12.21
CA ALA A 132 -16.97 -1.51 11.53
C ALA A 132 -17.47 -0.11 11.84
N ASP A 133 -16.73 0.62 12.67
CA ASP A 133 -17.12 1.95 13.14
C ASP A 133 -16.12 3.01 12.66
N LEU A 134 -16.61 3.92 11.83
CA LEU A 134 -15.85 5.07 11.34
C LEU A 134 -15.93 6.21 12.36
N ASP A 135 -14.78 6.72 12.80
CA ASP A 135 -14.69 7.85 13.72
C ASP A 135 -13.41 8.67 13.48
N PHE A 136 -13.29 9.83 14.14
CA PHE A 136 -12.06 10.60 14.18
C PHE A 136 -11.16 10.13 15.33
N HIS A 137 -10.11 9.36 15.01
CA HIS A 137 -9.08 8.99 15.98
C HIS A 137 -8.04 10.09 16.18
N GLY A 138 -7.77 10.88 15.14
CA GLY A 138 -6.65 11.81 15.08
C GLY A 138 -5.40 11.17 14.49
N TYR A 139 -4.26 11.80 14.73
CA TYR A 139 -2.99 11.44 14.08
C TYR A 139 -2.06 10.75 15.09
N PRO A 140 -1.78 9.45 14.94
CA PRO A 140 -0.85 8.73 15.80
C PRO A 140 0.54 9.36 15.85
N TYR A 141 1.24 9.19 16.97
CA TYR A 141 2.60 9.71 17.14
C TYR A 141 3.57 8.95 16.25
N LYS A 142 4.06 9.64 15.21
CA LYS A 142 5.01 9.10 14.25
C LYS A 142 6.42 9.14 14.83
N ILE A 143 7.11 8.00 14.78
CA ILE A 143 8.53 7.86 15.07
C ILE A 143 9.22 7.52 13.75
N GLU A 144 10.11 8.41 13.30
CA GLU A 144 10.98 8.15 12.15
C GLU A 144 12.19 7.33 12.61
N GLY A 145 12.38 6.16 12.01
CA GLY A 145 13.50 5.27 12.24
C GLY A 145 14.70 5.58 11.35
N THR A 146 15.60 4.63 11.25
CA THR A 146 16.77 4.70 10.36
C THR A 146 16.93 3.34 9.65
N PRO A 147 17.06 3.31 8.32
CA PRO A 147 17.06 4.43 7.36
C PRO A 147 15.72 5.17 7.27
N PRO A 148 15.66 6.32 6.57
CA PRO A 148 14.39 6.98 6.24
C PRO A 148 13.41 6.01 5.57
N GLY A 149 12.14 6.11 5.93
CA GLY A 149 11.08 5.19 5.48
C GLY A 149 10.74 4.13 6.53
N ASN A 150 11.63 3.92 7.52
CA ASN A 150 11.37 3.05 8.67
C ASN A 150 10.46 3.75 9.68
N VAL A 151 9.16 3.79 9.38
CA VAL A 151 8.20 4.54 10.19
C VAL A 151 7.47 3.63 11.16
N HIS A 152 7.45 4.03 12.43
CA HIS A 152 6.62 3.43 13.47
C HIS A 152 5.59 4.45 13.99
N TYR A 153 4.45 3.96 14.48
CA TYR A 153 3.40 4.78 15.06
C TYR A 153 3.04 4.28 16.46
N ILE A 154 2.90 5.19 17.43
CA ILE A 154 2.26 4.89 18.71
C ILE A 154 0.78 5.25 18.58
N TYR A 155 -0.05 4.23 18.42
CA TYR A 155 -1.48 4.37 18.13
C TYR A 155 -2.23 5.13 19.24
N GLU A 156 -1.91 4.84 20.50
CA GLU A 156 -2.59 5.37 21.69
C GLU A 156 -2.23 6.84 21.96
N LYS A 157 -1.13 7.33 21.38
CA LYS A 157 -0.70 8.72 21.49
C LYS A 157 -1.08 9.45 20.21
N ASN A 158 -2.28 9.99 20.17
CA ASN A 158 -2.80 10.71 19.02
C ASN A 158 -2.75 12.23 19.22
N SER A 159 -2.75 12.95 18.10
CA SER A 159 -2.93 14.40 18.04
C SER A 159 -4.27 14.69 17.37
N ALA A 160 -5.05 15.61 17.93
CA ALA A 160 -6.31 16.04 17.30
C ALA A 160 -6.09 16.94 16.06
N THR A 161 -4.87 17.44 15.88
CA THR A 161 -4.46 18.31 14.78
C THR A 161 -3.29 17.73 14.01
N GLY A 162 -3.10 18.15 12.76
CA GLY A 162 -2.03 17.63 11.92
C GLY A 162 -1.86 18.47 10.65
N PRO A 163 -0.66 18.49 10.06
CA PRO A 163 -0.32 19.31 8.89
C PRO A 163 -0.83 18.73 7.56
N TYR A 164 -1.86 17.89 7.59
CA TYR A 164 -2.37 17.20 6.42
C TYR A 164 -3.45 18.02 5.72
N THR A 165 -3.54 17.85 4.39
CA THR A 165 -4.60 18.48 3.60
C THR A 165 -5.95 17.87 3.96
N ARG A 166 -6.99 18.63 3.64
CA ARG A 166 -8.39 18.29 3.95
C ARG A 166 -9.17 18.48 2.65
N PRO A 167 -9.22 17.46 1.78
CA PRO A 167 -9.93 17.58 0.52
C PRO A 167 -11.38 18.03 0.77
N GLN A 168 -11.82 19.07 0.08
CA GLN A 168 -13.19 19.56 0.16
C GLN A 168 -14.13 18.52 -0.44
N GLY A 169 -15.27 18.30 0.20
CA GLY A 169 -16.31 17.43 -0.35
C GLY A 169 -17.09 16.70 0.71
N THR A 170 -17.66 15.57 0.30
CA THR A 170 -18.60 14.81 1.10
C THR A 170 -18.00 13.47 1.48
N TYR A 171 -17.81 13.30 2.79
CA TYR A 171 -17.29 12.09 3.39
C TYR A 171 -18.42 11.25 3.97
N THR A 172 -18.12 9.98 4.21
CA THR A 172 -18.99 9.11 5.00
C THR A 172 -19.16 9.67 6.41
N ARG A 173 -20.39 9.63 6.91
CA ARG A 173 -20.75 9.96 8.30
C ARG A 173 -20.04 9.02 9.27
N TYR A 174 -19.79 9.49 10.49
CA TYR A 174 -19.28 8.62 11.54
C TYR A 174 -20.32 7.59 12.01
N GLY A 175 -19.83 6.57 12.71
CA GLY A 175 -20.59 5.43 13.20
C GLY A 175 -20.48 4.22 12.28
N ASP A 176 -21.50 3.37 12.32
CA ASP A 176 -21.52 2.08 11.63
C ASP A 176 -21.40 2.25 10.10
N VAL A 177 -20.35 1.63 9.56
CA VAL A 177 -20.04 1.50 8.14
C VAL A 177 -19.89 0.04 7.70
N LEU A 178 -20.26 -0.93 8.55
CA LEU A 178 -20.21 -2.36 8.22
C LEU A 178 -20.89 -2.67 6.87
N PRO A 179 -22.09 -2.12 6.55
CA PRO A 179 -22.73 -2.40 5.26
C PRO A 179 -21.88 -2.01 4.04
N LEU A 180 -20.99 -1.01 4.16
CA LEU A 180 -20.09 -0.58 3.09
C LEU A 180 -18.85 -1.47 2.94
N LEU A 181 -18.53 -2.30 3.93
CA LEU A 181 -17.28 -3.09 3.97
C LEU A 181 -17.49 -4.60 3.81
N THR A 182 -18.74 -5.05 3.73
CA THR A 182 -19.08 -6.48 3.53
C THR A 182 -18.99 -6.95 2.08
N ALA A 183 -18.80 -6.03 1.13
CA ALA A 183 -18.67 -6.34 -0.30
C ALA A 183 -17.58 -5.48 -0.95
N THR A 184 -17.07 -5.95 -2.09
CA THR A 184 -16.24 -5.13 -3.00
C THR A 184 -17.15 -4.63 -4.12
N ASP A 185 -17.68 -3.43 -3.97
CA ASP A 185 -18.50 -2.74 -4.95
C ASP A 185 -18.13 -1.24 -5.04
N ASP A 186 -18.97 -0.44 -5.68
CA ASP A 186 -18.75 1.00 -5.87
C ASP A 186 -19.20 1.83 -4.65
N LYS A 187 -19.66 1.22 -3.55
CA LYS A 187 -20.08 1.92 -2.32
C LYS A 187 -18.93 1.94 -1.32
N LEU A 188 -18.31 3.11 -1.18
CA LEU A 188 -17.06 3.27 -0.44
C LEU A 188 -17.32 3.85 0.95
N ALA A 189 -16.59 3.37 1.96
CA ALA A 189 -16.36 4.18 3.16
C ALA A 189 -15.35 5.28 2.80
N VAL A 190 -15.82 6.52 2.65
CA VAL A 190 -15.01 7.68 2.29
C VAL A 190 -14.60 8.41 3.56
N PHE A 191 -13.33 8.32 3.92
CA PHE A 191 -12.77 8.95 5.13
C PHE A 191 -11.47 9.69 4.81
N GLY A 192 -11.12 10.65 5.67
CA GLY A 192 -10.03 11.60 5.44
C GLY A 192 -8.94 11.54 6.50
N SER A 193 -8.05 12.53 6.46
CA SER A 193 -6.91 12.70 7.36
C SER A 193 -7.33 12.64 8.83
N GLY A 194 -6.83 11.65 9.56
CA GLY A 194 -7.09 11.45 10.99
C GLY A 194 -8.38 10.69 11.31
N ASP A 195 -9.16 10.31 10.31
CA ASP A 195 -10.25 9.36 10.49
C ASP A 195 -9.70 7.92 10.57
N GLU A 196 -10.46 7.04 11.21
CA GLU A 196 -10.17 5.61 11.34
C GLU A 196 -11.46 4.80 11.22
N VAL A 197 -11.38 3.61 10.61
CA VAL A 197 -12.40 2.58 10.77
C VAL A 197 -11.90 1.50 11.73
N ARG A 198 -12.55 1.39 12.88
CA ARG A 198 -12.29 0.31 13.85
C ARG A 198 -13.03 -0.95 13.44
N LEU A 199 -12.33 -2.08 13.33
CA LEU A 199 -12.86 -3.35 12.83
C LEU A 199 -12.78 -4.42 13.91
N ASP A 200 -13.90 -5.08 14.17
CA ASP A 200 -13.95 -6.29 15.01
C ASP A 200 -14.34 -7.50 14.16
N PHE A 201 -13.65 -8.62 14.34
CA PHE A 201 -13.92 -9.88 13.64
C PHE A 201 -14.42 -10.94 14.61
N ASP A 202 -15.34 -11.80 14.19
CA ASP A 202 -15.88 -12.90 15.01
C ASP A 202 -15.09 -14.21 14.82
N PRO A 203 -14.22 -14.61 15.78
CA PRO A 203 -13.45 -15.85 15.67
C PRO A 203 -14.22 -17.10 16.16
N SER A 204 -15.48 -16.96 16.62
CA SER A 204 -16.21 -18.02 17.35
C SER A 204 -16.40 -19.31 16.55
N ASN A 205 -16.47 -19.20 15.23
CA ASN A 205 -16.70 -20.31 14.31
C ASN A 205 -15.43 -20.82 13.61
N LEU A 206 -14.24 -20.48 14.11
CA LEU A 206 -13.00 -20.99 13.54
C LEU A 206 -12.86 -22.51 13.79
N PRO A 207 -12.43 -23.28 12.78
CA PRO A 207 -12.25 -24.73 12.95
C PRO A 207 -11.14 -25.02 13.97
N PRO A 208 -11.19 -26.16 14.68
CA PRO A 208 -10.07 -26.60 15.51
C PRO A 208 -8.81 -26.80 14.66
N LEU A 209 -7.64 -26.50 15.22
CA LEU A 209 -6.38 -26.70 14.50
C LEU A 209 -6.02 -28.19 14.45
N PRO A 210 -5.61 -28.71 13.28
CA PRO A 210 -4.98 -30.01 13.21
C PRO A 210 -3.70 -30.06 14.07
N GLN A 211 -3.31 -31.25 14.52
CA GLN A 211 -2.10 -31.40 15.32
C GLN A 211 -0.87 -30.86 14.57
N GLY A 212 -0.07 -30.04 15.25
CA GLY A 212 1.15 -29.44 14.69
C GLY A 212 0.92 -28.18 13.83
N TRP A 213 -0.33 -27.75 13.64
CA TRP A 213 -0.65 -26.51 12.92
C TRP A 213 -0.64 -25.31 13.86
N VAL A 214 -0.27 -24.16 13.33
CA VAL A 214 -0.41 -22.84 13.96
C VAL A 214 -1.45 -22.02 13.22
N ARG A 215 -2.00 -21.01 13.88
CA ARG A 215 -2.95 -20.07 13.28
C ARG A 215 -2.28 -18.72 13.12
N ASP A 216 -2.32 -18.20 11.90
CA ASP A 216 -1.99 -16.83 11.56
C ASP A 216 -3.22 -16.11 11.02
N TYR A 217 -3.16 -14.78 11.01
CA TYR A 217 -4.23 -13.91 10.54
C TYR A 217 -3.73 -13.07 9.38
N PHE A 218 -4.52 -13.01 8.32
CA PHE A 218 -4.28 -12.13 7.18
C PHE A 218 -5.40 -11.10 7.13
N PHE A 219 -5.03 -9.82 7.17
CA PHE A 219 -5.95 -8.73 6.92
C PHE A 219 -5.87 -8.33 5.44
N ALA A 220 -7.01 -8.36 4.77
CA ALA A 220 -7.13 -7.93 3.38
C ALA A 220 -8.03 -6.69 3.34
N ALA A 221 -7.45 -5.57 2.91
CA ALA A 221 -8.18 -4.35 2.62
C ALA A 221 -8.25 -4.14 1.10
N ASN A 222 -9.39 -3.67 0.62
CA ASN A 222 -9.58 -3.23 -0.76
C ASN A 222 -10.09 -1.79 -0.72
N GLY A 223 -9.43 -0.91 -1.46
CA GLY A 223 -9.79 0.48 -1.48
C GLY A 223 -8.91 1.29 -2.43
N TYR A 224 -9.21 2.57 -2.47
CA TYR A 224 -8.48 3.57 -3.23
C TYR A 224 -7.83 4.55 -2.26
N GLU A 225 -6.63 5.00 -2.61
CA GLU A 225 -5.96 6.09 -1.93
C GLU A 225 -5.86 7.26 -2.90
N LYS A 226 -6.09 8.47 -2.39
CA LYS A 226 -5.89 9.71 -3.13
C LYS A 226 -4.87 10.53 -2.36
N ASP A 227 -3.72 10.73 -2.98
CA ASP A 227 -2.63 11.52 -2.42
C ASP A 227 -3.10 12.94 -2.09
N MET A 228 -2.57 13.46 -0.99
CA MET A 228 -2.85 14.77 -0.42
C MET A 228 -1.93 15.85 -0.99
N ASP A 229 -0.96 15.48 -1.83
CA ASP A 229 0.02 16.36 -2.43
C ASP A 229 -0.58 17.34 -3.47
N PHE A 230 0.03 18.52 -3.61
CA PHE A 230 -0.41 19.58 -4.52
C PHE A 230 -0.46 19.15 -6.00
N TYR A 231 0.45 18.26 -6.42
CA TYR A 231 0.47 17.76 -7.80
C TYR A 231 -0.38 16.50 -7.99
N ALA A 232 -1.08 16.02 -6.96
CA ALA A 232 -2.05 14.94 -7.09
C ALA A 232 -3.27 15.40 -7.89
N ALA A 233 -3.75 14.56 -8.80
CA ALA A 233 -4.93 14.86 -9.60
C ALA A 233 -6.17 14.99 -8.70
N GLU A 234 -6.80 16.16 -8.73
CA GLU A 234 -7.95 16.50 -7.88
C GLU A 234 -7.65 16.37 -6.37
N GLY A 235 -6.40 16.56 -5.93
CA GLY A 235 -5.97 16.40 -4.53
C GLY A 235 -6.66 17.33 -3.53
N ASN A 236 -7.27 18.42 -4.01
CA ASN A 236 -8.03 19.35 -3.17
C ASN A 236 -9.49 18.91 -2.93
N TYR A 237 -9.97 17.86 -3.60
CA TYR A 237 -11.37 17.45 -3.57
C TYR A 237 -11.54 15.94 -3.32
N VAL A 238 -12.59 15.59 -2.57
CA VAL A 238 -12.99 14.18 -2.41
C VAL A 238 -13.46 13.61 -3.75
N ALA A 239 -14.27 14.36 -4.48
CA ALA A 239 -14.70 14.01 -5.82
C ALA A 239 -13.58 14.26 -6.84
N PRO A 240 -13.61 13.60 -8.00
CA PRO A 240 -14.46 12.47 -8.36
C PRO A 240 -14.17 11.22 -7.51
N LEU A 241 -15.22 10.45 -7.19
CA LEU A 241 -15.07 9.16 -6.52
C LEU A 241 -14.62 8.09 -7.53
N PRO A 242 -13.69 7.19 -7.14
CA PRO A 242 -13.35 6.03 -7.96
C PRO A 242 -14.48 5.01 -7.98
N PHE A 243 -14.48 4.15 -8.99
CA PHE A 243 -15.43 3.05 -9.16
C PHE A 243 -14.80 1.92 -9.98
N LEU A 244 -15.27 0.69 -9.83
CA LEU A 244 -14.63 -0.53 -10.34
C LEU A 244 -14.40 -0.50 -11.87
N SER A 245 -15.35 0.04 -12.62
CA SER A 245 -15.28 0.11 -14.09
C SER A 245 -14.58 1.36 -14.63
N MET A 246 -14.00 2.20 -13.76
CA MET A 246 -13.35 3.46 -14.17
C MET A 246 -12.10 3.24 -15.05
N GLY A 247 -11.41 2.10 -14.88
CA GLY A 247 -10.11 1.87 -15.48
C GLY A 247 -9.03 2.61 -14.69
N GLY A 248 -8.44 3.67 -15.27
CA GLY A 248 -7.46 4.51 -14.59
C GLY A 248 -8.10 5.74 -13.92
N TYR A 249 -7.41 6.29 -12.92
CA TYR A 249 -7.72 7.57 -12.29
C TYR A 249 -6.61 8.61 -12.62
N PRO A 250 -6.96 9.86 -12.95
CA PRO A 250 -8.31 10.37 -13.19
C PRO A 250 -8.94 9.73 -14.44
N TYR A 251 -10.23 9.42 -14.37
CA TYR A 251 -10.94 8.82 -15.50
C TYR A 251 -11.39 9.89 -16.52
N THR A 252 -11.54 9.49 -17.78
CA THR A 252 -11.90 10.43 -18.87
C THR A 252 -13.28 11.05 -18.64
N PRO A 253 -13.58 12.26 -19.17
CA PRO A 253 -14.90 12.89 -19.03
C PRO A 253 -16.10 12.09 -19.58
N LYS A 254 -15.84 11.05 -20.39
CA LYS A 254 -16.88 10.12 -20.89
C LYS A 254 -17.33 9.09 -19.84
N LYS A 255 -16.66 9.06 -18.69
CA LYS A 255 -16.93 8.15 -17.59
C LYS A 255 -17.39 8.98 -16.39
N SER A 256 -18.27 8.41 -15.60
CA SER A 256 -18.77 9.00 -14.36
C SER A 256 -18.99 7.91 -13.34
N PHE A 257 -18.84 8.26 -12.06
CA PHE A 257 -19.35 7.44 -10.98
C PHE A 257 -20.83 7.11 -11.24
N PRO A 258 -21.30 5.86 -11.01
CA PRO A 258 -22.68 5.49 -11.26
C PRO A 258 -23.68 6.32 -10.42
N LEU A 259 -24.81 6.69 -11.02
CA LEU A 259 -25.87 7.50 -10.38
C LEU A 259 -27.25 6.83 -10.51
N ASP A 260 -27.29 5.50 -10.55
CA ASP A 260 -28.54 4.76 -10.37
C ASP A 260 -29.05 4.85 -8.92
N ASP A 261 -30.28 4.39 -8.68
CA ASP A 261 -30.95 4.47 -7.38
C ASP A 261 -30.10 3.87 -6.25
N ALA A 262 -29.38 2.78 -6.50
CA ALA A 262 -28.58 2.11 -5.45
C ALA A 262 -27.39 2.98 -5.02
N HIS A 263 -26.72 3.63 -5.97
CA HIS A 263 -25.58 4.52 -5.69
C HIS A 263 -26.03 5.85 -5.11
N VAL A 264 -27.12 6.44 -5.62
CA VAL A 264 -27.67 7.69 -5.09
C VAL A 264 -28.14 7.49 -3.65
N ASN A 265 -28.84 6.40 -3.34
CA ASN A 265 -29.26 6.10 -1.97
C ASN A 265 -28.05 5.91 -1.04
N TYR A 266 -26.99 5.20 -1.48
CA TYR A 266 -25.75 5.08 -0.72
C TYR A 266 -25.15 6.47 -0.41
N LEU A 267 -25.02 7.34 -1.41
CA LEU A 267 -24.47 8.68 -1.24
C LEU A 267 -25.30 9.50 -0.25
N LEU A 268 -26.63 9.44 -0.34
CA LEU A 268 -27.53 10.18 0.55
C LEU A 268 -27.56 9.64 1.98
N GLU A 269 -27.40 8.33 2.16
CA GLU A 269 -27.44 7.68 3.47
C GLU A 269 -26.11 7.78 4.23
N TYR A 270 -25.00 7.54 3.53
CA TYR A 270 -23.68 7.44 4.15
C TYR A 270 -22.84 8.70 3.95
N ASN A 271 -22.81 9.26 2.75
CA ASN A 271 -21.94 10.40 2.45
C ASN A 271 -22.66 11.71 2.80
N THR A 272 -22.71 12.03 4.10
CA THR A 272 -23.42 13.21 4.63
C THR A 272 -22.53 14.12 5.48
N ARG A 273 -21.26 13.78 5.69
CA ARG A 273 -20.30 14.62 6.40
C ARG A 273 -19.60 15.56 5.40
N HIS A 274 -20.13 16.77 5.26
CA HIS A 274 -19.55 17.78 4.38
C HIS A 274 -18.38 18.51 5.03
N MET A 275 -17.26 18.55 4.32
CA MET A 275 -16.08 19.32 4.70
C MET A 275 -15.81 20.40 3.65
N SER A 276 -15.58 21.62 4.13
CA SER A 276 -15.17 22.79 3.37
C SER A 276 -13.71 22.75 2.93
N GLY A 277 -12.87 21.96 3.62
CA GLY A 277 -11.42 21.93 3.45
C GLY A 277 -10.66 23.02 4.22
N ASN A 278 -11.39 23.93 4.89
CA ASN A 278 -10.86 25.05 5.68
C ASN A 278 -11.21 24.94 7.17
N GLU A 279 -11.51 23.73 7.66
CA GLU A 279 -11.87 23.51 9.07
C GLU A 279 -10.74 24.02 9.98
N GLN A 280 -11.05 24.86 10.98
CA GLN A 280 -10.06 25.36 11.92
C GLN A 280 -9.57 24.26 12.87
N ARG A 281 -8.51 23.56 12.45
CA ARG A 281 -7.66 22.70 13.28
C ARG A 281 -6.22 22.96 12.83
N GLY A 282 -5.32 23.24 13.76
CA GLY A 282 -3.95 23.69 13.46
C GLY A 282 -3.20 22.80 12.46
N TYR A 283 -2.24 23.39 11.73
CA TYR A 283 -1.30 22.69 10.85
C TYR A 283 -0.04 22.23 11.61
N TRP A 284 -0.22 21.71 12.81
CA TRP A 284 0.83 21.18 13.66
C TRP A 284 0.27 19.99 14.43
N PHE A 285 1.15 19.13 14.92
CA PHE A 285 0.76 18.09 15.87
C PHE A 285 0.72 18.66 17.28
N ASP A 286 -0.36 18.37 17.99
CA ASP A 286 -0.52 18.62 19.42
C ASP A 286 -0.83 17.29 20.10
N TYR A 287 0.20 16.68 20.69
CA TYR A 287 0.09 15.42 21.43
C TYR A 287 -0.20 15.63 22.93
N GLY A 288 -0.50 16.87 23.35
CA GLY A 288 -0.62 17.26 24.75
C GLY A 288 0.68 17.13 25.55
N GLU A 289 0.68 17.62 26.80
CA GLU A 289 1.69 17.22 27.77
C GLU A 289 1.40 15.78 28.20
N SER A 290 2.42 14.92 28.17
CA SER A 290 2.32 13.58 28.73
C SER A 290 1.91 13.70 30.20
N ARG A 291 0.67 13.34 30.54
CA ARG A 291 0.38 12.97 31.92
C ARG A 291 1.11 11.65 32.16
N GLN A 292 2.34 11.75 32.66
CA GLN A 292 2.95 10.59 33.31
C GLN A 292 2.01 10.15 34.45
N PRO A 293 1.80 8.84 34.62
CA PRO A 293 1.02 8.32 35.75
C PRO A 293 1.64 8.69 37.09
#